data_AF-A0A957LKM0-F1
#
_entry.id   AF-A0A957LKM0-F1
#
_cell.length_a   1.000
_cell.length_b   1.000
_cell.length_c   1.000
_cell.angle_alpha   90.00
_cell.angle_beta   90.00
_cell.angle_gamma   90.00
#
_symmetry.space_group_name_H-M   'P 1'
#
loop_
_entity.id
_entity.type
_entity.pdbx_description
1 polymer ?
#
loop_
_entity_poly.entity_id
_entity_poly.type
_entity_poly.pdbx_seq_one_letter_code
_entity_poly.pdbx_strand_id
1 'polypeptide(L)'
;MLTRDFPRLWSLTSGRWMVVSDLHGDGRLYKRFRNHFLDLHHKGEVDGLILLGDLIHFTPREKQADTSLDMVLDVIKLQKEYGDAVIYLCGNHELPHIYTFNLSKGTTEYSPPFEQALTLSGRRAEILTFFKQLPFYLRTSAGVSITHAGAFDGAQSAEAMNQLFHWNHQAVLDHATAIMSRYKRQALHYAYARLSGIHSYGHVVQALMGLDDPDDPHYDDPIRGLIAMRGFSYELAYLV
;
A
#
# COMPACT_ATOMS: atom_id res chain seq x y z
N MET A 1 20.00 -3.29 -15.37
CA MET A 1 19.66 -2.02 -14.71
C MET A 1 18.86 -2.29 -13.45
N LEU A 2 17.80 -3.11 -13.49
CA LEU A 2 17.08 -3.63 -12.33
C LEU A 2 17.31 -5.14 -12.13
N THR A 3 17.52 -5.60 -10.89
CA THR A 3 17.43 -7.03 -10.52
C THR A 3 16.48 -7.19 -9.33
N ARG A 4 15.76 -8.32 -9.27
CA ARG A 4 14.75 -8.60 -8.24
C ARG A 4 15.20 -9.78 -7.39
N ASP A 5 16.31 -9.58 -6.67
CA ASP A 5 16.96 -10.64 -5.90
C ASP A 5 16.05 -11.15 -4.76
N PHE A 6 15.19 -10.27 -4.24
CA PHE A 6 14.17 -10.57 -3.24
C PHE A 6 12.82 -9.96 -3.61
N PRO A 7 11.70 -10.48 -3.08
CA PRO A 7 10.38 -9.91 -3.31
C PRO A 7 10.27 -8.42 -2.94
N ARG A 8 10.86 -8.01 -1.81
CA ARG A 8 10.77 -6.62 -1.31
C ARG A 8 12.04 -5.79 -1.42
N LEU A 9 13.12 -6.36 -1.94
CA LEU A 9 14.36 -5.64 -2.20
C LEU A 9 14.76 -5.86 -3.64
N TRP A 10 14.73 -4.78 -4.41
CA TRP A 10 15.25 -4.77 -5.78
C TRP A 10 16.57 -4.00 -5.86
N SER A 11 17.41 -4.33 -6.84
CA SER A 11 18.74 -3.73 -7.01
C SER A 11 18.80 -2.92 -8.30
N LEU A 12 19.20 -1.66 -8.19
CA LEU A 12 19.55 -0.80 -9.30
C LEU A 12 21.06 -0.87 -9.55
N THR A 13 21.46 -1.52 -10.63
CA THR A 13 22.87 -1.72 -10.96
C THR A 13 23.49 -0.53 -11.71
N SER A 14 22.66 0.27 -12.39
CA SER A 14 23.06 1.45 -13.16
C SER A 14 21.86 2.35 -13.49
N GLY A 15 22.11 3.47 -14.17
CA GLY A 15 21.09 4.38 -14.71
C GLY A 15 20.91 5.68 -13.92
N ARG A 16 20.20 6.62 -14.55
CA ARG A 16 19.78 7.91 -13.99
C ARG A 16 18.28 7.85 -13.75
N TRP A 17 17.88 8.00 -12.49
CA TRP A 17 16.49 7.82 -12.08
C TRP A 17 15.91 9.12 -11.57
N MET A 18 14.71 9.46 -12.02
CA MET A 18 13.89 10.49 -11.40
C MET A 18 13.22 9.88 -10.17
N VAL A 19 13.45 10.47 -9.00
CA VAL A 19 12.87 10.01 -7.74
C VAL A 19 11.83 11.02 -7.27
N VAL A 20 10.63 10.55 -6.98
CA VAL A 20 9.50 11.35 -6.52
C VAL A 20 9.00 10.77 -5.21
N SER A 21 9.02 11.58 -4.16
CA SER A 21 8.46 11.25 -2.86
C SER A 21 6.94 11.40 -2.84
N ASP A 22 6.36 11.32 -1.64
CA ASP A 22 4.96 11.47 -1.31
C ASP A 22 4.16 12.42 -2.22
N LEU A 23 3.04 11.91 -2.72
CA LEU A 23 2.09 12.70 -3.52
C LEU A 23 0.72 12.80 -2.86
N HIS A 24 0.37 11.90 -1.94
CA HIS A 24 -0.83 11.98 -1.09
C HIS A 24 -2.07 12.39 -1.89
N GLY A 25 -2.40 11.65 -2.95
CA GLY A 25 -3.59 11.89 -3.78
C GLY A 25 -3.60 13.17 -4.63
N ASP A 26 -2.54 13.98 -4.64
CA ASP A 26 -2.47 15.21 -5.46
C ASP A 26 -2.22 14.90 -6.94
N GLY A 27 -3.31 14.72 -7.68
CA GLY A 27 -3.27 14.41 -9.11
C GLY A 27 -2.67 15.51 -9.99
N ARG A 28 -2.72 16.78 -9.54
CA ARG A 28 -2.09 17.87 -10.30
C ARG A 28 -0.58 17.76 -10.21
N LEU A 29 -0.06 17.52 -9.01
CA LEU A 29 1.37 17.34 -8.81
C LEU A 29 1.88 16.05 -9.46
N TYR A 30 1.14 14.94 -9.32
CA TYR A 30 1.41 13.68 -10.00
C TYR A 30 1.55 13.86 -11.51
N LYS A 31 0.56 14.49 -12.17
CA LYS A 31 0.59 14.72 -13.62
C LYS A 31 1.81 15.53 -14.06
N ARG A 32 2.24 16.52 -13.26
CA ARG A 32 3.43 17.31 -13.56
C ARG A 32 4.70 16.45 -13.54
N PHE A 33 4.89 15.65 -12.48
CA PHE A 33 6.07 14.79 -12.38
C PHE A 33 6.06 13.67 -13.41
N ARG A 34 4.92 13.02 -13.64
CA ARG A 34 4.75 12.02 -14.68
C ARG A 34 5.09 12.57 -16.06
N ASN A 35 4.50 13.70 -16.45
CA ASN A 35 4.77 14.29 -17.76
C ASN A 35 6.24 14.70 -17.89
N HIS A 36 6.85 15.22 -16.81
CA HIS A 36 8.26 15.54 -16.81
C HIS A 36 9.15 14.30 -16.98
N PHE A 37 8.83 13.19 -16.30
CA PHE A 37 9.49 11.90 -16.51
C PHE A 37 9.40 11.46 -17.98
N LEU A 38 8.20 11.49 -18.57
CA LEU A 38 7.99 11.08 -19.96
C LEU A 38 8.82 11.94 -20.93
N ASP A 39 8.85 13.25 -20.73
CA ASP A 39 9.65 14.17 -21.54
C ASP A 39 11.16 13.88 -21.41
N LEU A 40 11.65 13.68 -20.19
CA LEU A 40 13.07 13.37 -19.94
C LEU A 40 13.46 11.98 -20.48
N HIS A 41 12.59 10.99 -20.31
CA HIS A 41 12.81 9.63 -20.79
C HIS A 41 12.83 9.59 -22.33
N HIS A 42 11.92 10.32 -22.98
CA HIS A 42 11.90 10.45 -24.44
C HIS A 42 13.19 11.10 -25.00
N LYS A 43 13.79 12.03 -24.26
CA LYS A 43 15.08 12.66 -24.60
C LYS A 43 16.30 11.81 -24.21
N GLY A 44 16.11 10.66 -23.55
CA GLY A 44 17.20 9.85 -23.01
C GLY A 44 17.96 10.53 -21.89
N GLU A 45 17.34 11.44 -21.14
CA GLU A 45 17.95 12.16 -20.01
C GLU A 45 17.79 11.41 -18.68
N VAL A 46 16.75 10.58 -18.57
CA VAL A 46 16.55 9.65 -17.46
C VAL A 46 16.21 8.27 -18.00
N ASP A 47 16.64 7.24 -17.27
CA ASP A 47 16.40 5.84 -17.60
C ASP A 47 15.14 5.30 -16.91
N GLY A 48 14.63 5.99 -15.88
CA GLY A 48 13.40 5.57 -15.20
C GLY A 48 12.89 6.52 -14.13
N LEU A 49 11.73 6.16 -13.57
CA LEU A 49 10.99 6.83 -12.50
C LEU A 49 10.87 5.91 -11.29
N ILE A 50 11.12 6.46 -10.10
CA ILE A 50 10.88 5.83 -8.80
C ILE A 50 9.89 6.68 -8.03
N LEU A 51 8.73 6.11 -7.70
CA LEU A 51 7.76 6.65 -6.75
C LEU A 51 8.02 6.01 -5.39
N LEU A 52 8.32 6.79 -4.35
CA LEU A 52 8.80 6.26 -3.07
C LEU A 52 7.74 5.64 -2.16
N GLY A 53 6.47 5.69 -2.53
CA GLY A 53 5.37 5.33 -1.64
C GLY A 53 4.39 6.50 -1.52
N ASP A 54 3.35 6.32 -0.71
CA ASP A 54 2.41 7.38 -0.32
C ASP A 54 1.88 8.18 -1.53
N LEU A 55 1.47 7.42 -2.54
CA LEU A 55 0.83 7.97 -3.73
C LEU A 55 -0.61 8.39 -3.40
N ILE A 56 -1.22 7.68 -2.44
CA ILE A 56 -2.65 7.78 -2.11
C ILE A 56 -2.93 8.54 -0.81
N HIS A 57 -4.21 8.82 -0.60
CA HIS A 57 -4.79 9.60 0.50
C HIS A 57 -4.53 11.09 0.39
N PHE A 58 -5.50 11.81 -0.19
CA PHE A 58 -5.48 13.27 -0.15
C PHE A 58 -5.76 13.78 1.26
N THR A 59 -4.90 14.68 1.77
CA THR A 59 -5.27 15.43 2.97
C THR A 59 -6.32 16.46 2.57
N PRO A 60 -7.53 16.44 3.17
CA PRO A 60 -8.57 17.41 2.85
C PRO A 60 -8.13 18.81 3.31
N ARG A 61 -7.39 19.52 2.47
CA ARG A 61 -6.99 20.91 2.72
C ARG A 61 -7.80 21.90 1.90
N GLU A 62 -8.44 21.48 0.80
CA GLU A 62 -9.24 22.35 -0.07
C GLU A 62 -10.30 21.55 -0.87
N LYS A 63 -11.07 22.23 -1.74
CA LYS A 63 -12.11 21.67 -2.65
C LYS A 63 -11.58 20.73 -3.75
N GLN A 64 -10.36 20.22 -3.62
CA GLN A 64 -9.77 19.31 -4.60
C GLN A 64 -10.25 17.89 -4.33
N ALA A 65 -10.68 17.20 -5.39
CA ALA A 65 -11.05 15.79 -5.30
C ALA A 65 -9.79 14.94 -5.11
N ASP A 66 -9.90 13.89 -4.30
CA ASP A 66 -8.87 12.86 -4.18
C ASP A 66 -8.78 12.09 -5.50
N THR A 67 -7.60 12.11 -6.13
CA THR A 67 -7.33 11.41 -7.40
C THR A 67 -6.48 10.15 -7.23
N SER A 68 -6.35 9.65 -6.00
CA SER A 68 -5.55 8.46 -5.66
C SER A 68 -5.81 7.28 -6.59
N LEU A 69 -7.08 6.98 -6.90
CA LEU A 69 -7.41 5.83 -7.75
C LEU A 69 -6.89 6.02 -9.17
N ASP A 70 -7.16 7.17 -9.78
CA ASP A 70 -6.68 7.51 -11.12
C ASP A 70 -5.14 7.46 -11.20
N MET A 71 -4.46 7.92 -10.15
CA MET A 71 -3.00 7.89 -10.06
C MET A 71 -2.46 6.46 -10.03
N VAL A 72 -3.01 5.58 -9.18
CA VAL A 72 -2.59 4.17 -9.12
C VAL A 72 -2.84 3.46 -10.46
N LEU A 73 -4.00 3.69 -11.08
CA LEU A 73 -4.31 3.10 -12.38
C LEU A 73 -3.36 3.56 -13.49
N ASP A 74 -2.97 4.82 -13.47
CA ASP A 74 -2.00 5.37 -14.41
C ASP A 74 -0.59 4.81 -14.16
N VAL A 75 -0.18 4.58 -12.90
CA VAL A 75 1.08 3.90 -12.59
C VAL A 75 1.09 2.46 -13.11
N ILE A 76 0.02 1.69 -12.91
CA ILE A 76 -0.12 0.33 -13.47
C ILE A 76 0.02 0.37 -15.00
N LYS A 77 -0.62 1.35 -15.65
CA LYS A 77 -0.50 1.55 -17.10
C LYS A 77 0.94 1.88 -17.51
N LEU A 78 1.60 2.80 -16.81
CA LEU A 78 2.98 3.18 -17.08
C LEU A 78 3.94 1.99 -16.91
N GLN A 79 3.76 1.16 -15.89
CA GLN A 79 4.56 -0.06 -15.72
C GLN A 79 4.33 -1.08 -16.85
N LYS A 80 3.11 -1.16 -17.38
CA LYS A 80 2.85 -1.99 -18.56
C LYS A 80 3.52 -1.46 -19.82
N GLU A 81 3.62 -0.14 -19.97
CA GLU A 81 4.17 0.52 -21.16
C GLU A 81 5.71 0.63 -21.12
N TYR A 82 6.28 0.93 -19.95
CA TYR A 82 7.72 1.21 -19.77
C TYR A 82 8.45 0.12 -18.98
N GLY A 83 7.75 -0.91 -18.49
CA GLY A 83 8.34 -2.05 -17.78
C GLY A 83 9.13 -1.61 -16.55
N ASP A 84 10.36 -2.12 -16.45
CA ASP A 84 11.26 -1.90 -15.32
C ASP A 84 11.69 -0.44 -15.15
N ALA A 85 11.43 0.45 -16.13
CA ALA A 85 11.71 1.88 -16.01
C ALA A 85 10.74 2.63 -15.09
N VAL A 86 9.67 2.00 -14.60
CA VAL A 86 8.74 2.61 -13.64
C VAL A 86 8.64 1.74 -12.40
N ILE A 87 9.11 2.26 -11.27
CA ILE A 87 9.13 1.57 -9.99
C ILE A 87 8.28 2.37 -9.01
N TYR A 88 7.45 1.68 -8.24
CA TYR A 88 6.65 2.23 -7.17
C TYR A 88 6.88 1.40 -5.92
N LEU A 89 7.31 2.04 -4.83
CA LEU A 89 7.55 1.37 -3.55
C LEU A 89 6.25 1.36 -2.72
N CYS A 90 6.16 0.41 -1.80
CA CYS A 90 5.09 0.39 -0.81
C CYS A 90 5.43 1.44 0.26
N GLY A 91 4.60 2.47 0.38
CA GLY A 91 4.61 3.37 1.52
C GLY A 91 3.63 2.91 2.59
N ASN A 92 3.64 3.62 3.72
CA ASN A 92 2.78 3.29 4.84
C ASN A 92 1.30 3.60 4.55
N HIS A 93 0.99 4.42 3.54
CA HIS A 93 -0.37 4.69 3.10
C HIS A 93 -1.00 3.54 2.31
N GLU A 94 -0.22 2.67 1.67
CA GLU A 94 -0.75 1.51 0.96
C GLU A 94 -1.08 0.33 1.91
N LEU A 95 -0.39 0.23 3.05
CA LEU A 95 -0.60 -0.84 4.06
C LEU A 95 -2.04 -0.91 4.61
N PRO A 96 -2.72 0.21 4.96
CA PRO A 96 -4.13 0.24 5.35
C PRO A 96 -5.07 -0.55 4.45
N HIS A 97 -4.82 -0.56 3.15
CA HIS A 97 -5.67 -1.26 2.17
C HIS A 97 -5.31 -2.74 2.05
N ILE A 98 -4.02 -3.08 2.15
CA ILE A 98 -3.57 -4.47 2.18
C ILE A 98 -4.13 -5.20 3.42
N TYR A 99 -4.13 -4.52 4.56
CA TYR A 99 -4.50 -5.08 5.86
C TYR A 99 -5.85 -4.56 6.39
N THR A 100 -6.60 -3.78 5.61
CA THR A 100 -7.96 -3.33 5.93
C THR A 100 -8.09 -2.74 7.34
N PHE A 101 -7.24 -1.76 7.65
CA PHE A 101 -7.34 -0.95 8.88
C PHE A 101 -7.47 0.52 8.53
N ASN A 102 -7.98 1.32 9.46
CA ASN A 102 -8.17 2.74 9.24
C ASN A 102 -6.88 3.52 9.51
N LEU A 103 -6.39 4.25 8.51
CA LEU A 103 -5.36 5.26 8.71
C LEU A 103 -6.00 6.57 9.15
N SER A 104 -5.53 7.11 10.28
CA SER A 104 -6.01 8.39 10.81
C SER A 104 -4.88 9.26 11.33
N LYS A 105 -5.09 10.58 11.27
CA LYS A 105 -4.21 11.59 11.89
C LYS A 105 -5.06 12.64 12.59
N GLY A 106 -5.00 12.65 13.92
CA GLY A 106 -5.91 13.48 14.72
C GLY A 106 -7.35 13.05 14.48
N THR A 107 -8.19 13.97 14.01
CA THR A 107 -9.61 13.71 13.70
C THR A 107 -9.86 13.34 12.23
N THR A 108 -8.82 13.27 11.40
CA THR A 108 -8.95 12.98 9.97
C THR A 108 -8.75 11.49 9.72
N GLU A 109 -9.72 10.86 9.07
CA GLU A 109 -9.65 9.51 8.54
C GLU A 109 -9.32 9.55 7.04
N TYR A 110 -8.39 8.72 6.60
CA TYR A 110 -7.87 8.74 5.23
C TYR A 110 -8.31 7.55 4.40
N SER A 111 -8.46 6.37 5.02
CA SER A 111 -8.77 5.13 4.30
C SER A 111 -10.18 5.05 3.71
N PRO A 112 -11.25 5.51 4.38
CA PRO A 112 -12.62 5.31 3.87
C PRO A 112 -12.90 5.91 2.49
N PRO A 113 -12.48 7.15 2.14
CA PRO A 113 -12.70 7.70 0.81
C PRO A 113 -12.06 6.85 -0.30
N PHE A 114 -10.86 6.33 -0.08
CA PHE A 114 -10.18 5.51 -1.08
C PHE A 114 -10.82 4.12 -1.20
N GLU A 115 -11.16 3.45 -0.09
CA GLU A 115 -11.90 2.18 -0.14
C GLU A 115 -13.25 2.32 -0.85
N GLN A 116 -13.98 3.42 -0.62
CA GLN A 116 -15.22 3.69 -1.34
C GLN A 116 -14.96 3.83 -2.86
N ALA A 117 -13.91 4.52 -3.27
CA ALA A 117 -13.53 4.61 -4.70
C ALA A 117 -13.16 3.23 -5.28
N LEU A 118 -12.48 2.38 -4.51
CA LEU A 118 -12.15 1.00 -4.91
C LEU A 118 -13.41 0.15 -5.10
N THR A 119 -14.34 0.22 -4.16
CA THR A 119 -15.63 -0.50 -4.21
C THR A 119 -16.46 -0.03 -5.41
N LEU A 120 -16.66 1.28 -5.58
CA LEU A 120 -17.43 1.84 -6.70
C LEU A 120 -16.83 1.54 -8.07
N SER A 121 -15.51 1.44 -8.17
CA SER A 121 -14.83 1.11 -9.44
C SER A 121 -14.86 -0.39 -9.77
N GLY A 122 -15.14 -1.26 -8.79
CA GLY A 122 -15.03 -2.71 -8.94
C GLY A 122 -13.58 -3.22 -9.12
N ARG A 123 -12.57 -2.37 -8.89
CA ARG A 123 -11.15 -2.71 -9.12
C ARG A 123 -10.39 -3.05 -7.85
N ARG A 124 -11.05 -3.13 -6.69
CA ARG A 124 -10.43 -3.38 -5.39
C ARG A 124 -9.43 -4.55 -5.43
N ALA A 125 -9.84 -5.71 -5.93
CA ALA A 125 -8.97 -6.90 -5.98
C ALA A 125 -7.70 -6.69 -6.82
N GLU A 126 -7.80 -5.98 -7.94
CA GLU A 126 -6.67 -5.64 -8.80
C GLU A 126 -5.69 -4.73 -8.07
N ILE A 127 -6.20 -3.66 -7.45
CA ILE A 127 -5.37 -2.69 -6.72
C ILE A 127 -4.69 -3.33 -5.50
N LEU A 128 -5.41 -4.14 -4.75
CA LEU A 128 -4.81 -4.84 -3.59
C LEU A 128 -3.77 -5.85 -4.03
N THR A 129 -3.98 -6.56 -5.14
CA THR A 129 -2.96 -7.45 -5.72
C THR A 129 -1.72 -6.67 -6.11
N PHE A 130 -1.90 -5.50 -6.74
CA PHE A 130 -0.82 -4.60 -7.10
C PHE A 130 -0.04 -4.10 -5.87
N PHE A 131 -0.72 -3.56 -4.85
CA PHE A 131 -0.09 -3.09 -3.62
C PHE A 131 0.70 -4.18 -2.90
N LYS A 132 0.15 -5.41 -2.84
CA LYS A 132 0.85 -6.57 -2.25
C LYS A 132 2.12 -6.98 -2.98
N GLN A 133 2.39 -6.48 -4.19
CA GLN A 133 3.59 -6.78 -4.98
C GLN A 133 4.65 -5.69 -4.92
N LEU A 134 4.33 -4.51 -4.36
CA LEU A 134 5.26 -3.40 -4.30
C LEU A 134 6.50 -3.77 -3.45
N PRO A 135 7.72 -3.43 -3.92
CA PRO A 135 8.91 -3.56 -3.10
C PRO A 135 8.92 -2.53 -1.97
N PHE A 136 9.66 -2.83 -0.91
CA PHE A 136 9.88 -1.91 0.20
C PHE A 136 11.17 -1.11 0.04
N TYR A 137 12.17 -1.73 -0.59
CA TYR A 137 13.50 -1.18 -0.74
C TYR A 137 14.00 -1.30 -2.17
N LEU A 138 14.76 -0.29 -2.57
CA LEU A 138 15.75 -0.41 -3.62
C LEU A 138 17.15 -0.24 -3.02
N ARG A 139 18.13 -0.93 -3.60
CA ARG A 139 19.54 -0.67 -3.33
C ARG A 139 20.27 -0.33 -4.62
N THR A 140 21.26 0.55 -4.55
CA THR A 140 22.10 0.88 -5.70
C THR A 140 23.48 0.22 -5.57
N SER A 141 24.17 0.04 -6.70
CA SER A 141 25.58 -0.39 -6.72
C SER A 141 26.53 0.58 -6.02
N ALA A 142 26.12 1.85 -5.85
CA ALA A 142 26.85 2.87 -5.11
C ALA A 142 26.63 2.80 -3.58
N GLY A 143 25.88 1.81 -3.09
CA GLY A 143 25.63 1.63 -1.65
C GLY A 143 24.53 2.53 -1.08
N VAL A 144 23.66 3.08 -1.92
CA VAL A 144 22.49 3.86 -1.48
C VAL A 144 21.29 2.93 -1.34
N SER A 145 20.64 2.95 -0.18
CA SER A 145 19.32 2.35 0.03
C SER A 145 18.24 3.41 -0.14
N ILE A 146 17.18 3.07 -0.87
CA ILE A 146 16.04 3.93 -1.17
C ILE A 146 14.80 3.22 -0.64
N THR A 147 14.01 3.91 0.17
CA THR A 147 12.79 3.40 0.82
C THR A 147 11.89 4.58 1.19
N HIS A 148 10.68 4.29 1.69
CA HIS A 148 9.68 5.29 2.05
C HIS A 148 9.98 5.94 3.42
N ALA A 149 9.91 5.17 4.51
CA ALA A 149 9.95 5.68 5.89
C ALA A 149 11.38 5.93 6.43
N GLY A 150 12.41 5.56 5.68
CA GLY A 150 13.81 5.75 6.05
C GLY A 150 14.35 4.66 6.99
N ALA A 151 15.32 5.01 7.85
CA ALA A 151 15.94 4.07 8.77
C ALA A 151 15.05 3.86 10.02
N PHE A 152 14.97 2.62 10.49
CA PHE A 152 14.27 2.22 11.71
C PHE A 152 15.18 1.33 12.57
N ASP A 153 14.86 1.15 13.86
CA ASP A 153 15.75 0.45 14.81
C ASP A 153 16.07 -0.99 14.37
N GLY A 154 15.12 -1.69 13.76
CA GLY A 154 15.33 -3.05 13.26
C GLY A 154 16.27 -3.14 12.04
N ALA A 155 16.60 -2.02 11.38
CA ALA A 155 17.48 -2.01 10.21
C ALA A 155 18.93 -2.46 10.52
N GLN A 156 19.32 -2.43 11.79
CA GLN A 156 20.64 -2.92 12.23
C GLN A 156 20.71 -4.46 12.30
N SER A 157 19.56 -5.14 12.33
CA SER A 157 19.49 -6.59 12.42
C SER A 157 19.41 -7.22 11.03
N ALA A 158 20.44 -7.99 10.64
CA ALA A 158 20.42 -8.78 9.41
C ALA A 158 19.22 -9.74 9.34
N GLU A 159 18.79 -10.31 10.47
CA GLU A 159 17.63 -11.20 10.53
C GLU A 159 16.33 -10.45 10.20
N ALA A 160 16.03 -9.37 10.93
CA ALA A 160 14.89 -8.48 10.65
C ALA A 160 14.87 -7.99 9.18
N MET A 161 16.01 -7.54 8.64
CA MET A 161 16.08 -7.11 7.24
C MET A 161 15.84 -8.28 6.27
N ASN A 162 16.37 -9.47 6.56
CA ASN A 162 16.09 -10.66 5.75
C ASN A 162 14.60 -11.03 5.78
N GLN A 163 13.94 -10.94 6.94
CA GLN A 163 12.49 -11.15 7.04
C GLN A 163 11.71 -10.12 6.20
N LEU A 164 12.12 -8.85 6.25
CA LEU A 164 11.53 -7.79 5.44
C LEU A 164 11.70 -8.01 3.94
N PHE A 165 12.90 -8.39 3.49
CA PHE A 165 13.17 -8.63 2.07
C PHE A 165 12.34 -9.78 1.51
N HIS A 166 11.99 -10.77 2.35
CA HIS A 166 11.15 -11.92 2.01
C HIS A 166 9.68 -11.74 2.41
N TRP A 167 9.27 -10.53 2.80
CA TRP A 167 7.92 -10.31 3.32
C TRP A 167 6.84 -10.71 2.31
N ASN A 168 5.87 -11.50 2.78
CA ASN A 168 4.76 -11.98 1.96
C ASN A 168 3.42 -11.59 2.62
N HIS A 169 2.83 -10.48 2.14
CA HIS A 169 1.53 -10.01 2.62
C HIS A 169 0.45 -11.09 2.53
N GLN A 170 0.44 -11.90 1.47
CA GLN A 170 -0.58 -12.94 1.30
C GLN A 170 -0.44 -14.04 2.36
N ALA A 171 0.78 -14.46 2.68
CA ALA A 171 1.02 -15.44 3.73
C ALA A 171 0.52 -14.95 5.11
N VAL A 172 0.68 -13.65 5.41
CA VAL A 172 0.15 -13.05 6.66
C VAL A 172 -1.39 -13.08 6.66
N LEU A 173 -2.03 -12.73 5.55
CA LEU A 173 -3.49 -12.74 5.43
C LEU A 173 -4.07 -14.16 5.46
N ASP A 174 -3.38 -15.13 4.86
CA ASP A 174 -3.77 -16.55 4.89
C ASP A 174 -3.67 -17.10 6.31
N HIS A 175 -2.63 -16.73 7.06
CA HIS A 175 -2.50 -17.08 8.47
C HIS A 175 -3.64 -16.50 9.31
N ALA A 176 -3.99 -15.22 9.11
CA ALA A 176 -5.11 -14.59 9.78
C ALA A 176 -6.45 -15.30 9.45
N THR A 177 -6.65 -15.68 8.18
CA THR A 177 -7.83 -16.44 7.74
C THR A 177 -7.91 -17.80 8.42
N ALA A 178 -6.77 -18.50 8.58
CA ALA A 178 -6.70 -19.78 9.28
C ALA A 178 -6.95 -19.67 10.81
N ILE A 179 -6.72 -18.50 11.41
CA ILE A 179 -7.12 -18.22 12.80
C ILE A 179 -8.63 -17.97 12.85
N MET A 180 -9.16 -17.15 11.95
CA MET A 180 -10.60 -16.82 11.91
C MET A 180 -11.47 -18.07 11.77
N SER A 181 -11.06 -19.04 10.96
CA SER A 181 -11.81 -20.28 10.73
C SER A 181 -12.02 -21.15 11.99
N ARG A 182 -11.29 -20.87 13.07
CA ARG A 182 -11.44 -21.55 14.37
C ARG A 182 -12.60 -21.02 15.21
N TYR A 183 -13.19 -19.89 14.82
CA TYR A 183 -14.23 -19.20 15.56
C TYR A 183 -15.52 -19.09 14.74
N LYS A 184 -16.65 -18.97 15.43
CA LYS A 184 -17.93 -18.69 14.76
C LYS A 184 -17.90 -17.27 14.20
N ARG A 185 -18.27 -17.10 12.92
CA ARG A 185 -18.31 -15.79 12.22
C ARG A 185 -19.05 -14.72 13.02
N GLN A 186 -20.23 -15.05 13.56
CA GLN A 186 -21.03 -14.11 14.37
C GLN A 186 -20.32 -13.69 15.67
N ALA A 187 -19.53 -14.58 16.28
CA ALA A 187 -18.78 -14.25 17.49
C ALA A 187 -17.64 -13.27 17.18
N LEU A 188 -16.98 -13.44 16.04
CA LEU A 188 -15.95 -12.51 15.56
C LEU A 188 -16.55 -11.12 15.24
N HIS A 189 -17.68 -11.09 14.53
CA HIS A 189 -18.42 -9.85 14.24
C HIS A 189 -18.79 -9.10 15.53
N TYR A 190 -19.36 -9.82 16.52
CA TYR A 190 -19.71 -9.24 17.80
C TYR A 190 -18.49 -8.69 18.54
N ALA A 191 -17.41 -9.47 18.63
CA ALA A 191 -16.18 -9.05 19.31
C ALA A 191 -15.58 -7.80 18.67
N TYR A 192 -15.49 -7.76 17.33
CA TYR A 192 -14.92 -6.62 16.61
C TYR A 192 -15.74 -5.35 16.78
N ALA A 193 -17.07 -5.45 16.66
CA ALA A 193 -17.97 -4.30 16.85
C ALA A 193 -17.78 -3.69 18.24
N ARG A 194 -17.74 -4.53 19.29
CA ARG A 194 -17.50 -4.11 20.68
C ARG A 194 -16.13 -3.46 20.86
N LEU A 195 -15.07 -4.02 20.26
CA LEU A 195 -13.73 -3.43 20.29
C LEU A 195 -13.67 -2.07 19.58
N SER A 196 -14.45 -1.89 18.53
CA SER A 196 -14.52 -0.64 17.75
C SER A 196 -15.44 0.42 18.38
N GLY A 197 -16.08 0.11 19.52
CA GLY A 197 -17.04 1.01 20.15
C GLY A 197 -18.34 1.19 19.36
N ILE A 198 -18.60 0.34 18.36
CA ILE A 198 -19.76 0.43 17.46
C ILE A 198 -20.74 -0.71 17.76
N HIS A 199 -22.04 -0.45 17.64
CA HIS A 199 -23.10 -1.41 18.03
C HIS A 199 -23.27 -2.60 17.07
N SER A 200 -22.88 -2.45 15.80
CA SER A 200 -23.00 -3.52 14.80
C SER A 200 -21.74 -3.60 13.94
N TYR A 201 -21.36 -4.82 13.57
CA TYR A 201 -20.24 -5.02 12.66
C TYR A 201 -20.54 -4.47 11.25
N GLY A 202 -21.79 -4.53 10.79
CA GLY A 202 -22.19 -3.94 9.52
C GLY A 202 -21.92 -2.44 9.44
N HIS A 203 -22.16 -1.67 10.52
CA HIS A 203 -21.82 -0.24 10.53
C HIS A 203 -20.31 0.00 10.47
N VAL A 204 -19.51 -0.87 11.08
CA VAL A 204 -18.04 -0.80 10.98
C VAL A 204 -17.60 -1.01 9.53
N VAL A 205 -18.09 -2.08 8.90
CA VAL A 205 -17.74 -2.43 7.52
C VAL A 205 -18.18 -1.35 6.54
N GLN A 206 -19.40 -0.83 6.69
CA GLN A 206 -19.90 0.26 5.88
C GLN A 206 -19.05 1.52 6.04
N ALA A 207 -18.68 1.88 7.27
CA ALA A 207 -17.87 3.06 7.54
C ALA A 207 -16.44 2.95 6.99
N LEU A 208 -15.82 1.76 7.09
CA LEU A 208 -14.44 1.55 6.67
C LEU A 208 -14.29 1.26 5.17
N MET A 209 -15.23 0.52 4.59
CA MET A 209 -15.09 -0.07 3.25
C MET A 209 -16.20 0.33 2.27
N GLY A 210 -17.28 0.95 2.77
CA GLY A 210 -18.45 1.25 1.97
C GLY A 210 -19.26 0.03 1.55
N LEU A 211 -19.08 -1.12 2.22
CA LEU A 211 -19.82 -2.36 1.93
C LEU A 211 -21.04 -2.50 2.85
N ASP A 212 -22.16 -2.93 2.30
CA ASP A 212 -23.42 -3.18 3.00
C ASP A 212 -23.93 -4.63 2.88
N ASP A 213 -23.43 -5.40 1.92
CA ASP A 213 -23.77 -6.82 1.72
C ASP A 213 -22.94 -7.74 2.65
N PRO A 214 -23.56 -8.45 3.62
CA PRO A 214 -22.86 -9.40 4.48
C PRO A 214 -22.32 -10.66 3.78
N ASP A 215 -22.77 -10.93 2.56
CA ASP A 215 -22.30 -12.03 1.72
C ASP A 215 -21.17 -11.59 0.77
N ASP A 216 -20.78 -10.32 0.77
CA ASP A 216 -19.60 -9.84 0.04
C ASP A 216 -18.34 -10.59 0.53
N PRO A 217 -17.49 -11.13 -0.38
CA PRO A 217 -16.30 -11.89 -0.02
C PRO A 217 -15.26 -11.08 0.79
N HIS A 218 -15.36 -9.75 0.78
CA HIS A 218 -14.50 -8.82 1.51
C HIS A 218 -15.12 -8.33 2.83
N TYR A 219 -16.35 -8.72 3.16
CA TYR A 219 -17.05 -8.24 4.36
C TYR A 219 -16.30 -8.54 5.68
N ASP A 220 -15.52 -9.62 5.71
CA ASP A 220 -14.74 -10.03 6.89
C ASP A 220 -13.27 -9.51 6.86
N ASP A 221 -12.89 -8.72 5.86
CA ASP A 221 -11.53 -8.19 5.71
C ASP A 221 -11.05 -7.34 6.91
N PRO A 222 -11.86 -6.48 7.55
CA PRO A 222 -11.44 -5.71 8.74
C PRO A 222 -10.99 -6.60 9.91
N ILE A 223 -11.69 -7.73 10.12
CA ILE A 223 -11.32 -8.71 11.15
C ILE A 223 -10.03 -9.43 10.78
N ARG A 224 -9.92 -9.86 9.51
CA ARG A 224 -8.69 -10.47 8.97
C ARG A 224 -7.50 -9.55 9.16
N GLY A 225 -7.69 -8.27 8.87
CA GLY A 225 -6.75 -7.19 9.07
C GLY A 225 -6.26 -7.04 10.51
N LEU A 226 -7.20 -6.93 11.45
CA LEU A 226 -6.88 -6.85 12.87
C LEU A 226 -6.05 -8.03 13.36
N ILE A 227 -6.39 -9.26 12.93
CA ILE A 227 -5.64 -10.46 13.31
C ILE A 227 -4.25 -10.44 12.67
N ALA A 228 -4.16 -10.08 11.38
CA ALA A 228 -2.90 -9.98 10.65
C ALA A 228 -1.92 -9.00 11.31
N MET A 229 -2.41 -7.84 11.76
CA MET A 229 -1.58 -6.81 12.40
C MET A 229 -1.12 -7.16 13.82
N ARG A 230 -1.82 -8.07 14.52
CA ARG A 230 -1.44 -8.49 15.88
C ARG A 230 -0.46 -9.67 15.91
N GLY A 231 -0.12 -10.24 14.75
CA GLY A 231 0.93 -11.24 14.64
C GLY A 231 2.33 -10.63 14.78
N PHE A 232 3.28 -11.40 15.29
CA PHE A 232 4.67 -11.02 15.62
C PHE A 232 5.49 -10.34 14.50
N SER A 233 4.96 -10.23 13.28
CA SER A 233 5.72 -9.81 12.11
C SER A 233 5.32 -8.41 11.62
N TYR A 234 4.09 -7.94 11.87
CA TYR A 234 3.58 -6.71 11.22
C TYR A 234 4.33 -5.44 11.64
N GLU A 235 4.82 -5.38 12.88
CA GLU A 235 5.62 -4.26 13.39
C GLU A 235 6.85 -3.98 12.52
N LEU A 236 7.45 -5.01 11.91
CA LEU A 236 8.59 -4.83 11.00
C LEU A 236 8.18 -4.17 9.69
N ALA A 237 7.02 -4.50 9.14
CA ALA A 237 6.54 -3.96 7.86
C ALA A 237 5.93 -2.56 7.99
N TYR A 238 5.41 -2.21 9.16
CA TYR A 238 4.85 -0.87 9.43
C TYR A 238 5.91 0.23 9.53
N LEU A 239 7.17 -0.14 9.80
CA LEU A 239 8.28 0.79 10.00
C LEU A 239 9.04 1.12 8.70
N VAL A 240 8.49 0.74 7.55
CA VAL A 240 9.14 0.82 6.24
C VAL A 240 8.45 1.82 5.32
#